data_AF-A0ABC9YYF1-F1
#
_entry.id   AF-A0ABC9YYF1-F1
#
_cell.length_a   1.000
_cell.length_b   1.000
_cell.length_c   1.000
_cell.angle_alpha   90.00
_cell.angle_beta   90.00
_cell.angle_gamma   90.00
#
_symmetry.space_group_name_H-M   'P 1'
#
loop_
_entity.id
_entity.type
_entity.pdbx_description
1 polymer ?
#
loop_
_entity_poly.entity_id
_entity_poly.type
_entity_poly.pdbx_seq_one_letter_code
_entity_poly.pdbx_strand_id
1 'polypeptide(L)'
;MTAAGCAVPAPPESALSVKIPATGRLPGAVKVNIMSGSRLESYHDLLVTASRKTGEVHDGIQGVVDRLASATAALGDPWGSDSLGNQFANGAQGYLARKKNIVEGATNMAGTFANFSKSQHDSAVELEKIEKENADAFRGGAQR
;
A
#
# COMPACT_ATOMS: atom_id res chain seq x y z
N MET A 1 -19.14 -29.71 -39.15
CA MET A 1 -19.18 -28.27 -38.77
C MET A 1 -18.52 -28.16 -37.42
N THR A 2 -17.28 -27.67 -37.41
CA THR A 2 -16.40 -27.64 -36.23
C THR A 2 -16.61 -26.33 -35.49
N ALA A 3 -16.95 -26.38 -34.21
CA ALA A 3 -17.13 -25.21 -33.36
C ALA A 3 -15.77 -24.61 -32.98
N ALA A 4 -15.63 -23.30 -33.20
CA ALA A 4 -14.48 -22.49 -32.84
C ALA A 4 -14.89 -21.48 -31.74
N GLY A 5 -13.96 -21.19 -30.82
CA GLY A 5 -14.02 -20.09 -29.83
C GLY A 5 -14.45 -20.54 -28.43
N CYS A 6 -13.83 -20.15 -27.32
CA CYS A 6 -12.83 -19.10 -27.08
C CYS A 6 -12.06 -19.50 -25.80
N ALA A 7 -10.73 -19.65 -25.90
CA ALA A 7 -9.85 -19.90 -24.76
C ALA A 7 -9.35 -18.55 -24.22
N VAL A 8 -9.50 -18.34 -22.91
CA VAL A 8 -9.01 -17.16 -22.19
C VAL A 8 -7.46 -17.19 -22.16
N PRO A 9 -6.75 -16.14 -22.61
CA PRO A 9 -5.30 -16.10 -22.51
C PRO A 9 -4.85 -15.83 -21.07
N ALA A 10 -3.92 -16.66 -20.57
CA ALA A 10 -3.23 -16.45 -19.29
C ALA A 10 -2.32 -15.21 -19.34
N PRO A 11 -2.09 -14.50 -18.21
CA PRO A 11 -1.21 -13.34 -18.17
C PRO A 11 0.26 -13.75 -18.37
N PRO A 12 1.10 -12.89 -19.00
CA PRO A 12 2.52 -13.19 -19.19
C PRO A 12 3.27 -13.11 -17.85
N GLU A 13 3.80 -14.24 -17.39
CA GLU A 13 4.82 -14.31 -16.35
C GLU A 13 6.09 -13.59 -16.82
N SER A 14 6.32 -12.38 -16.31
CA SER A 14 7.61 -11.71 -16.45
C SER A 14 8.58 -12.26 -15.40
N ALA A 15 9.19 -13.40 -15.72
CA ALA A 15 10.31 -13.94 -14.97
C ALA A 15 11.55 -13.04 -15.18
N LEU A 16 11.85 -12.18 -14.20
CA LEU A 16 13.07 -11.39 -14.17
C LEU A 16 14.28 -12.33 -13.97
N SER A 17 14.86 -12.82 -15.06
CA SER A 17 16.08 -13.64 -15.05
C SER A 17 17.30 -12.79 -14.71
N VAL A 18 17.67 -12.70 -13.43
CA VAL A 18 18.98 -12.15 -13.01
C VAL A 18 20.04 -13.25 -13.17
N LYS A 19 20.87 -13.10 -14.19
CA LYS A 19 21.98 -14.01 -14.50
C LYS A 19 23.22 -13.56 -13.72
N ILE A 20 23.53 -14.22 -12.61
CA ILE A 20 24.77 -13.98 -11.84
C ILE A 20 25.88 -14.86 -12.44
N PRO A 21 26.94 -14.29 -13.06
CA PRO A 21 28.07 -15.10 -13.52
C PRO A 21 28.94 -15.49 -12.32
N ALA A 22 29.13 -16.78 -12.12
CA ALA A 22 30.09 -17.32 -11.17
C ALA A 22 31.51 -17.22 -11.74
N THR A 23 32.44 -16.75 -10.89
CA THR A 23 33.90 -16.92 -10.94
C THR A 23 34.70 -16.22 -12.07
N GLY A 24 35.52 -15.23 -11.68
CA GLY A 24 36.57 -14.64 -12.53
C GLY A 24 37.34 -13.47 -11.90
N ARG A 25 38.44 -13.79 -11.21
CA ARG A 25 39.63 -12.98 -10.81
C ARG A 25 39.66 -11.49 -11.24
N LEU A 26 39.65 -10.55 -10.27
CA LEU A 26 39.90 -9.12 -10.53
C LEU A 26 41.40 -8.78 -10.36
N PRO A 27 42.10 -8.30 -11.41
CA PRO A 27 43.35 -7.58 -11.25
C PRO A 27 43.05 -6.07 -11.10
N GLY A 28 43.72 -5.43 -10.14
CA GLY A 28 43.70 -3.98 -9.97
C GLY A 28 42.87 -3.55 -8.77
N ALA A 29 43.44 -2.63 -7.98
CA ALA A 29 42.88 -2.10 -6.76
C ALA A 29 41.41 -1.71 -6.92
N VAL A 30 40.52 -2.52 -6.36
CA VAL A 30 39.14 -2.14 -6.10
C VAL A 30 39.23 -1.02 -5.08
N LYS A 31 39.04 0.23 -5.54
CA LYS A 31 38.56 1.28 -4.65
C LYS A 31 37.31 0.71 -4.00
N VAL A 32 37.41 0.35 -2.71
CA VAL A 32 36.26 0.05 -1.89
C VAL A 32 35.49 1.35 -1.79
N ASN A 33 34.61 1.60 -2.75
CA ASN A 33 33.62 2.64 -2.65
C ASN A 33 32.68 2.17 -1.54
N ILE A 34 32.57 2.96 -0.48
CA ILE A 34 31.79 2.64 0.71
C ILE A 34 30.32 2.54 0.28
N MET A 35 29.88 1.34 -0.12
CA MET A 35 28.50 1.03 -0.58
C MET A 35 27.47 1.01 0.56
N SER A 36 27.79 1.59 1.73
CA SER A 36 26.84 1.68 2.85
C SER A 36 26.00 2.95 2.82
N GLY A 37 26.54 4.09 2.39
CA GLY A 37 25.78 5.36 2.33
C GLY A 37 24.63 5.32 1.32
N SER A 38 24.91 4.81 0.11
CA SER A 38 23.91 4.72 -0.97
C SER A 38 22.81 3.68 -0.71
N ARG A 39 23.09 2.63 0.08
CA ARG A 39 22.07 1.63 0.44
C ARG A 39 21.05 2.22 1.40
N LEU A 40 21.49 3.00 2.39
CA LEU A 40 20.60 3.60 3.38
C LEU A 40 19.70 4.66 2.74
N GLU A 41 20.27 5.55 1.92
CA GLU A 41 19.50 6.51 1.11
C GLU A 41 18.46 5.79 0.24
N SER A 42 18.84 4.68 -0.39
CA SER A 42 17.90 3.86 -1.15
C SER A 42 16.78 3.28 -0.28
N TYR A 43 17.06 2.79 0.93
CA TYR A 43 16.02 2.26 1.84
C TYR A 43 15.09 3.36 2.35
N HIS A 44 15.62 4.56 2.63
CA HIS A 44 14.84 5.73 2.99
C HIS A 44 13.84 6.08 1.87
N ASP A 45 14.32 6.20 0.63
CA ASP A 45 13.48 6.54 -0.52
C ASP A 45 12.42 5.47 -0.80
N LEU A 46 12.77 4.20 -0.59
CA LEU A 46 11.82 3.09 -0.67
C LEU A 46 10.74 3.19 0.41
N LEU A 47 11.07 3.56 1.64
CA LEU A 47 10.10 3.74 2.73
C LEU A 47 9.17 4.93 2.48
N VAL A 48 9.70 6.06 2.00
CA VAL A 48 8.89 7.22 1.62
C VAL A 48 7.95 6.88 0.46
N THR A 49 8.46 6.16 -0.54
CA THR A 49 7.65 5.71 -1.69
C THR A 49 6.57 4.74 -1.25
N ALA A 50 6.92 3.77 -0.40
CA ALA A 50 5.96 2.81 0.16
C ALA A 50 4.88 3.54 0.96
N SER A 51 5.25 4.49 1.82
CA SER A 51 4.32 5.30 2.61
C SER A 51 3.29 5.99 1.73
N ARG A 52 3.75 6.65 0.66
CA ARG A 52 2.88 7.31 -0.31
C ARG A 52 1.93 6.33 -1.00
N LYS A 53 2.44 5.19 -1.46
CA LYS A 53 1.61 4.15 -2.10
C LYS A 53 0.58 3.55 -1.16
N THR A 54 0.95 3.34 0.10
CA THR A 54 0.02 2.88 1.12
C THR A 54 -1.04 3.95 1.45
N GLY A 55 -0.68 5.23 1.44
CA GLY A 55 -1.61 6.35 1.54
C GLY A 55 -2.59 6.40 0.36
N GLU A 56 -2.12 6.21 -0.87
CA GLU A 56 -2.97 6.14 -2.07
C GLU A 56 -4.02 5.01 -1.96
N VAL A 57 -3.66 3.85 -1.39
CA VAL A 57 -4.60 2.75 -1.14
C VAL A 57 -5.66 3.13 -0.10
N HIS A 58 -5.25 3.77 1.00
CA HIS A 58 -6.18 4.31 1.99
C HIS A 58 -7.20 5.26 1.34
N ASP A 59 -6.72 6.24 0.57
CA ASP A 59 -7.56 7.25 -0.06
C ASP A 59 -8.52 6.62 -1.09
N GLY A 60 -8.05 5.60 -1.81
CA GLY A 60 -8.87 4.83 -2.74
C GLY A 60 -10.02 4.09 -2.04
N ILE A 61 -9.72 3.39 -0.93
CA ILE A 61 -10.75 2.70 -0.14
C ILE A 61 -11.77 3.70 0.39
N GLN A 62 -11.30 4.78 1.02
CA GLN A 62 -12.17 5.82 1.57
C GLN A 62 -13.05 6.44 0.48
N GLY A 63 -12.48 6.75 -0.67
CA GLY A 63 -13.22 7.32 -1.80
C GLY A 63 -14.26 6.37 -2.41
N VAL A 64 -14.08 5.04 -2.34
CA VAL A 64 -15.13 4.08 -2.75
C VAL A 64 -16.26 4.05 -1.72
N VAL A 65 -15.92 4.03 -0.43
CA VAL A 65 -16.91 4.04 0.67
C VAL A 65 -17.76 5.30 0.62
N ASP A 66 -17.14 6.47 0.46
CA ASP A 66 -17.84 7.75 0.42
C ASP A 66 -18.79 7.84 -0.78
N ARG A 67 -18.36 7.32 -1.95
CA ARG A 67 -19.22 7.23 -3.14
C ARG A 67 -20.39 6.28 -2.93
N LEU A 68 -20.16 5.10 -2.34
CA LEU A 68 -21.22 4.16 -2.02
C LEU A 68 -22.23 4.75 -1.03
N ALA A 69 -21.75 5.38 0.04
CA ALA A 69 -22.58 6.04 1.04
C ALA A 69 -23.42 7.16 0.42
N SER A 70 -22.80 8.02 -0.40
CA SER A 70 -23.47 9.14 -1.08
C SER A 70 -24.51 8.65 -2.08
N ALA A 71 -24.17 7.68 -2.93
CA ALA A 71 -25.09 7.15 -3.94
C ALA A 71 -26.31 6.46 -3.29
N THR A 72 -26.09 5.69 -2.23
CA THR A 72 -27.18 5.02 -1.52
C THR A 72 -28.04 5.99 -0.71
N ALA A 73 -27.47 7.08 -0.17
CA ALA A 73 -28.24 8.13 0.47
C ALA A 73 -29.11 8.90 -0.52
N ALA A 74 -28.59 9.17 -1.73
CA ALA A 74 -29.31 9.89 -2.77
C ALA A 74 -30.52 9.12 -3.33
N LEU A 75 -30.46 7.79 -3.35
CA LEU A 75 -31.56 6.94 -3.83
C LEU A 75 -32.71 6.78 -2.82
N GLY A 76 -32.48 7.09 -1.53
CA GLY A 76 -33.46 6.87 -0.48
C GLY A 76 -33.81 5.39 -0.28
N ASP A 77 -35.02 5.15 0.23
CA ASP A 77 -35.48 3.82 0.64
C ASP A 77 -36.57 3.29 -0.33
N PRO A 78 -36.20 2.61 -1.43
CA PRO A 78 -37.15 2.16 -2.46
C PRO A 78 -38.01 0.96 -2.07
N TRP A 79 -37.75 0.31 -0.93
CA TRP A 79 -38.36 -0.97 -0.53
C TRP A 79 -39.74 -0.84 0.14
N GLY A 80 -40.28 0.36 0.29
CA GLY A 80 -41.62 0.58 0.86
C GLY A 80 -41.73 0.29 2.36
N SER A 81 -42.91 0.53 2.93
CA SER A 81 -43.19 0.40 4.36
C SER A 81 -44.03 -0.84 4.71
N ASP A 82 -44.16 -1.79 3.77
CA ASP A 82 -44.89 -3.03 4.01
C ASP A 82 -44.03 -4.01 4.85
N SER A 83 -44.65 -5.12 5.29
CA SER A 83 -43.93 -6.08 6.14
C SER A 83 -42.70 -6.67 5.46
N LEU A 84 -42.71 -6.80 4.12
CA LEU A 84 -41.59 -7.33 3.35
C LEU A 84 -40.44 -6.33 3.30
N GLY A 85 -40.71 -5.08 2.91
CA GLY A 85 -39.74 -3.99 2.88
C GLY A 85 -39.13 -3.72 4.24
N ASN A 86 -39.95 -3.75 5.29
CA ASN A 86 -39.47 -3.57 6.66
C ASN A 86 -38.55 -4.73 7.10
N GLN A 87 -38.90 -5.99 6.80
CA GLN A 87 -38.01 -7.13 7.09
C GLN A 87 -36.70 -7.06 6.29
N PHE A 88 -36.78 -6.66 5.02
CA PHE A 88 -35.62 -6.49 4.15
C PHE A 88 -34.66 -5.43 4.69
N ALA A 89 -35.18 -4.26 5.09
CA ALA A 89 -34.35 -3.13 5.52
C ALA A 89 -33.88 -3.25 6.98
N ASN A 90 -34.83 -3.48 7.90
CA ASN A 90 -34.65 -3.39 9.35
C ASN A 90 -34.47 -4.76 10.04
N GLY A 91 -34.53 -5.87 9.31
CA GLY A 91 -34.23 -7.18 9.88
C GLY A 91 -32.84 -7.22 10.52
N ALA A 92 -32.61 -8.17 11.45
CA ALA A 92 -31.33 -8.28 12.17
C ALA A 92 -30.11 -8.44 11.25
N GLN A 93 -30.31 -8.97 10.04
CA GLN A 93 -29.32 -9.07 8.96
C GLN A 93 -29.83 -8.39 7.68
N GLY A 94 -30.71 -7.40 7.84
CA GLY A 94 -31.31 -6.61 6.77
C GLY A 94 -30.29 -5.70 6.08
N TYR A 95 -30.74 -5.06 5.02
CA TYR A 95 -29.91 -4.20 4.18
C TYR A 95 -29.18 -3.12 4.98
N LEU A 96 -29.87 -2.43 5.91
CA LEU A 96 -29.26 -1.33 6.69
C LEU A 96 -28.15 -1.83 7.62
N ALA A 97 -28.35 -2.99 8.26
CA ALA A 97 -27.32 -3.62 9.10
C ALA A 97 -26.09 -4.03 8.28
N ARG A 98 -26.30 -4.65 7.11
CA ARG A 98 -25.20 -5.04 6.21
C ARG A 98 -24.47 -3.85 5.64
N LYS A 99 -25.19 -2.80 5.23
CA LYS A 99 -24.62 -1.53 4.75
C LYS A 99 -23.71 -0.95 5.82
N LYS A 100 -24.19 -0.85 7.07
CA LYS A 100 -23.38 -0.37 8.20
C LYS A 100 -22.11 -1.19 8.38
N ASN A 101 -22.22 -2.51 8.42
CA ASN A 101 -21.06 -3.40 8.61
C ASN A 101 -20.01 -3.27 7.48
N ILE A 102 -20.46 -3.10 6.22
CA ILE A 102 -19.55 -2.88 5.09
C ILE A 102 -18.82 -1.54 5.22
N VAL A 103 -19.54 -0.48 5.56
CA VAL A 103 -18.96 0.86 5.75
C VAL A 103 -17.96 0.83 6.90
N GLU A 104 -18.33 0.31 8.07
CA GLU A 104 -17.44 0.21 9.22
C GLU A 104 -16.21 -0.65 8.94
N GLY A 105 -16.40 -1.81 8.30
CA GLY A 105 -15.29 -2.69 7.90
C GLY A 105 -14.31 -2.00 6.96
N ALA A 106 -14.82 -1.28 5.96
CA ALA A 106 -14.00 -0.55 5.02
C ALA A 106 -13.27 0.65 5.66
N THR A 107 -13.92 1.39 6.56
CA THR A 107 -13.28 2.47 7.33
C THR A 107 -12.17 1.93 8.25
N ASN A 108 -12.37 0.76 8.88
CA ASN A 108 -11.34 0.13 9.70
C ASN A 108 -10.13 -0.31 8.89
N MET A 109 -10.36 -0.87 7.68
CA MET A 109 -9.27 -1.20 6.76
C MET A 109 -8.53 0.05 6.30
N ALA A 110 -9.25 1.11 5.94
CA ALA A 110 -8.65 2.40 5.60
C ALA A 110 -7.74 2.89 6.74
N GLY A 111 -8.24 2.96 7.98
CA GLY A 111 -7.45 3.35 9.14
C GLY A 111 -6.18 2.51 9.35
N THR A 112 -6.23 1.22 9.02
CA THR A 112 -5.06 0.33 9.07
C THR A 112 -4.00 0.74 8.03
N PHE A 113 -4.41 1.03 6.79
CA PHE A 113 -3.49 1.51 5.75
C PHE A 113 -2.95 2.91 6.08
N ALA A 114 -3.76 3.81 6.66
CA ALA A 114 -3.28 5.10 7.14
C ALA A 114 -2.16 4.94 8.19
N ASN A 115 -2.34 4.03 9.14
CA ASN A 115 -1.32 3.74 10.16
C ASN A 115 -0.03 3.15 9.56
N PHE A 116 -0.14 2.28 8.56
CA PHE A 116 1.03 1.74 7.85
C PHE A 116 1.76 2.81 7.05
N SER A 117 1.03 3.66 6.33
CA SER A 117 1.61 4.80 5.61
C SER A 117 2.38 5.71 6.56
N LYS A 118 1.77 6.06 7.71
CA LYS A 118 2.42 6.86 8.75
C LYS A 118 3.67 6.18 9.30
N SER A 119 3.59 4.91 9.69
CA SER A 119 4.72 4.18 10.26
C SER A 119 5.92 4.09 9.32
N GLN A 120 5.67 3.88 8.02
CA GLN A 120 6.71 3.87 7.00
C GLN A 120 7.37 5.24 6.83
N HIS A 121 6.58 6.32 6.87
CA HIS A 121 7.10 7.68 6.82
C HIS A 121 7.94 8.00 8.07
N ASP A 122 7.41 7.72 9.26
CA ASP A 122 8.08 7.99 10.53
C ASP A 122 9.41 7.21 10.63
N SER A 123 9.44 5.98 10.11
CA SER A 123 10.66 5.18 10.04
C SER A 123 11.71 5.80 9.10
N ALA A 124 11.28 6.35 7.96
CA ALA A 124 12.19 7.05 7.05
C ALA A 124 12.79 8.29 7.72
N VAL A 125 11.96 9.12 8.36
CA VAL A 125 12.41 10.32 9.09
C VAL A 125 13.41 9.97 10.20
N GLU A 126 13.14 8.91 10.97
CA GLU A 126 14.04 8.51 12.06
C GLU A 126 15.39 8.00 11.52
N LEU A 127 15.39 7.22 10.43
CA LEU A 127 16.62 6.76 9.78
C LEU A 127 17.45 7.94 9.25
N GLU A 128 16.81 8.94 8.64
CA GLU A 128 17.48 10.14 8.14
C GLU A 128 18.12 10.94 9.29
N LYS A 129 17.40 11.06 10.41
CA LYS A 129 17.90 11.74 11.61
C LYS A 129 19.13 11.05 12.18
N ILE A 130 19.07 9.73 12.36
CA ILE A 130 20.19 8.94 12.88
C ILE A 130 21.41 9.06 11.97
N GLU A 131 21.23 9.08 10.64
CA GLU A 131 22.34 9.26 9.70
C GLU A 131 22.98 10.64 9.83
N LYS A 132 22.18 11.71 9.94
CA LYS A 132 22.71 13.07 10.15
C LYS A 132 23.51 13.17 11.45
N GLU A 133 22.99 12.61 12.54
CA GLU A 133 23.68 12.58 13.83
C GLU A 133 25.01 11.81 13.77
N ASN A 134 25.03 10.66 13.08
CA ASN A 134 26.25 9.90 12.86
C ASN A 134 27.26 10.68 11.99
N ALA A 135 26.81 11.27 10.89
CA ALA A 135 27.66 12.04 9.98
C ALA A 135 28.30 13.26 10.69
N ASP A 136 27.53 13.96 11.52
CA ASP A 136 28.02 15.09 12.30
C ASP A 136 29.03 14.65 13.38
N ALA A 137 28.79 13.52 14.04
CA ALA A 137 29.74 12.93 14.99
C ALA A 137 31.07 12.58 14.31
N PHE A 138 31.05 12.01 13.10
CA PHE A 138 32.28 11.70 12.35
C PHE A 138 33.00 12.96 11.87
N ARG A 139 32.26 14.00 11.44
CA ARG A 139 32.86 15.29 11.03
C ARG A 139 33.49 16.04 12.21
N GLY A 140 32.82 16.05 13.37
CA GLY A 140 33.35 16.66 14.60
C GLY A 140 34.50 15.86 15.23
N GLY A 141 34.51 14.54 15.06
CA GLY A 141 35.60 13.66 15.49
C GLY A 141 36.87 13.78 14.63
N ALA A 142 36.74 14.09 13.33
CA ALA A 142 37.87 14.30 12.42
C ALA A 142 38.62 15.63 12.65
N GLN A 143 38.13 16.50 13.52
CA GLN A 143 38.74 17.79 13.89
C GLN A 143 39.54 17.74 15.21
N ARG A 144 39.80 16.54 15.75
CA ARG A 144 40.63 16.29 16.93
C ARG A 144 41.80 15.39 16.60
#